data_AF-A0A4S1G0V6-F1
#
_entry.id   AF-A0A4S1G0V6-F1
#
_cell.length_a   1.000
_cell.length_b   1.000
_cell.length_c   1.000
_cell.angle_alpha   90.00
_cell.angle_beta   90.00
_cell.angle_gamma   90.00
#
_symmetry.space_group_name_H-M   'P 1'
#
loop_
_entity.id
_entity.type
_entity.pdbx_description
1 polymer ?
#
loop_
_entity_poly.entity_id
_entity_poly.type
_entity_poly.pdbx_seq_one_letter_code
_entity_poly.pdbx_strand_id
1 'polypeptide(L)'
;PHPMNTMYDFKYLTGGDKFYGPNFGAATVTTQVRKGYLQQCPNVAQLLKNLAFDVDFENVGMGYLINDGMKPEEAGLKAITLNKDRLDAWLAGVTNFEGKPGLAAVKEKLG
;
A
#
# COMPACT_ATOMS: atom_id res chain seq x y z
N PRO A 1 -5.07 7.84 5.15
CA PRO A 1 -4.28 8.89 4.46
C PRO A 1 -5.16 9.50 3.38
N HIS A 2 -5.23 10.82 3.25
CA HIS A 2 -6.04 11.48 2.23
C HIS A 2 -5.51 12.92 2.03
N PRO A 3 -5.30 13.39 0.78
CA PRO A 3 -4.78 14.74 0.51
C PRO A 3 -5.59 15.89 1.11
N MET A 4 -6.86 15.67 1.44
CA MET A 4 -7.66 16.67 2.17
C MET A 4 -6.95 17.18 3.43
N ASN A 5 -6.25 16.31 4.16
CA ASN A 5 -5.56 16.63 5.41
C ASN A 5 -4.38 17.61 5.22
N THR A 6 -3.86 17.74 3.99
CA THR A 6 -2.79 18.68 3.66
C THR A 6 -3.27 19.88 2.85
N MET A 7 -4.43 19.76 2.20
CA MET A 7 -4.97 20.80 1.30
C MET A 7 -5.93 21.76 2.00
N TYR A 8 -6.59 21.33 3.07
CA TYR A 8 -7.61 22.13 3.76
C TYR A 8 -7.29 22.24 5.25
N ASP A 9 -7.56 23.42 5.82
CA ASP A 9 -7.50 23.64 7.27
C ASP A 9 -8.84 23.28 7.90
N PHE A 10 -8.95 22.03 8.37
CA PHE A 10 -10.11 21.53 9.10
C PHE A 10 -9.68 20.81 10.38
N LYS A 11 -10.64 20.57 11.28
CA LYS A 11 -10.39 19.91 12.56
C LYS A 11 -11.22 18.63 12.66
N TYR A 12 -10.58 17.55 13.12
CA TYR A 12 -11.30 16.39 13.61
C TYR A 12 -11.96 16.74 14.95
N LEU A 13 -13.28 16.49 15.06
CA LEU A 13 -14.05 16.85 16.24
C LEU A 13 -13.77 15.88 17.40
N THR A 14 -13.73 16.40 18.63
CA THR A 14 -13.64 15.62 19.86
C THR A 14 -15.00 15.06 20.28
N GLY A 15 -15.02 14.07 21.18
CA GLY A 15 -16.24 13.51 21.77
C GLY A 15 -16.89 12.37 20.98
N GLY A 16 -16.29 11.95 19.87
CA GLY A 16 -16.78 10.86 19.01
C GLY A 16 -16.36 9.45 19.45
N ASP A 17 -15.59 9.32 20.53
CA ASP A 17 -14.86 8.10 20.90
C ASP A 17 -15.75 6.84 20.99
N LYS A 18 -16.99 6.99 21.47
CA LYS A 18 -17.96 5.88 21.57
C LYS A 18 -18.35 5.30 20.21
N PHE A 19 -18.30 6.09 19.15
CA PHE A 19 -18.80 5.72 17.82
C PHE A 19 -17.69 5.47 16.81
N TYR A 20 -16.63 6.27 16.85
CA TYR A 20 -15.53 6.20 15.88
C TYR A 20 -14.26 5.57 16.46
N GLY A 21 -14.22 5.33 17.78
CA GLY A 21 -13.03 4.90 18.49
C GLY A 21 -12.24 6.09 19.07
N PRO A 22 -11.35 5.82 20.04
CA PRO A 22 -10.56 6.86 20.70
C PRO A 22 -9.59 7.55 19.73
N ASN A 23 -8.94 8.63 20.19
CA ASN A 23 -7.90 9.35 19.45
C ASN A 23 -8.37 9.80 18.05
N PHE A 24 -9.53 10.46 17.98
CA PHE A 24 -10.14 10.93 16.73
C PHE A 24 -10.46 9.81 15.72
N GLY A 25 -10.74 8.60 16.22
CA GLY A 25 -11.00 7.44 15.39
C GLY A 25 -9.73 6.87 14.75
N ALA A 26 -8.63 6.83 15.52
CA ALA A 26 -7.40 6.18 15.07
C ALA A 26 -7.71 4.75 14.59
N ALA A 27 -7.31 4.46 13.36
CA ALA A 27 -7.70 3.24 12.66
C ALA A 27 -6.49 2.52 12.08
N THR A 28 -6.62 1.21 11.93
CA THR A 28 -5.65 0.34 11.27
C THR A 28 -6.29 -0.33 10.06
N VAL A 29 -5.56 -0.40 8.96
CA VAL A 29 -5.99 -1.11 7.75
C VAL A 29 -5.23 -2.43 7.67
N THR A 30 -5.95 -3.54 7.47
CA THR A 30 -5.37 -4.89 7.41
C THR A 30 -5.75 -5.60 6.12
N THR A 31 -4.83 -6.38 5.57
CA THR A 31 -5.10 -7.23 4.40
C THR A 31 -5.77 -8.53 4.82
N GLN A 32 -7.01 -8.74 4.36
CA GLN A 32 -7.78 -9.95 4.61
C GLN A 32 -7.76 -10.89 3.40
N VAL A 33 -7.65 -12.19 3.64
CA VAL A 33 -7.81 -13.22 2.60
C VAL A 33 -8.87 -14.24 3.02
N ARG A 34 -9.49 -14.91 2.04
CA ARG A 34 -10.44 -15.99 2.34
C ARG A 34 -9.77 -17.17 3.03
N LYS A 35 -10.54 -17.95 3.80
CA LYS A 35 -10.07 -19.19 4.43
C LYS A 35 -9.39 -20.12 3.41
N GLY A 36 -8.23 -20.66 3.78
CA GLY A 36 -7.45 -21.57 2.95
C GLY A 36 -6.58 -20.91 1.88
N TYR A 37 -6.69 -19.59 1.67
CA TYR A 37 -5.97 -18.91 0.58
C TYR A 37 -4.45 -18.99 0.75
N LEU A 38 -3.94 -18.88 1.98
CA LEU A 38 -2.49 -18.92 2.24
C LEU A 38 -1.87 -20.29 1.90
N GLN A 39 -2.62 -21.37 2.09
CA GLN A 39 -2.19 -22.74 1.74
C GLN A 39 -2.31 -22.99 0.24
N GLN A 40 -3.36 -22.47 -0.38
CA GLN A 40 -3.62 -22.65 -1.81
C GLN A 40 -2.66 -21.83 -2.69
N CYS A 41 -2.28 -20.62 -2.26
CA CYS A 41 -1.45 -19.70 -3.02
C CYS A 41 -0.26 -19.22 -2.19
N PRO A 42 0.69 -20.12 -1.81
CA PRO A 42 1.74 -19.80 -0.84
C PRO A 42 2.70 -18.69 -1.30
N ASN A 43 3.00 -18.59 -2.60
CA ASN A 43 3.85 -17.52 -3.13
C ASN A 43 3.18 -16.14 -3.04
N VAL A 44 1.90 -16.04 -3.42
CA VAL A 44 1.12 -14.79 -3.27
C VAL A 44 0.92 -14.47 -1.80
N ALA A 45 0.70 -15.49 -0.96
CA ALA A 45 0.59 -15.32 0.48
C ALA A 45 1.85 -14.69 1.09
N GLN A 46 3.05 -15.03 0.57
CA GLN A 46 4.28 -14.40 1.02
C GLN A 46 4.30 -12.91 0.68
N LEU A 47 3.92 -12.53 -0.56
CA LEU A 47 3.78 -11.12 -0.95
C LEU A 47 2.79 -10.38 -0.03
N LEU A 48 1.60 -10.95 0.20
CA LEU A 48 0.57 -10.32 1.03
C LEU A 48 0.98 -10.16 2.50
N LYS A 49 1.85 -11.04 3.02
CA LYS A 49 2.41 -10.92 4.37
C LYS A 49 3.48 -9.84 4.46
N ASN A 50 4.23 -9.63 3.38
CA ASN A 50 5.30 -8.65 3.33
C ASN A 50 4.77 -7.22 3.03
N LEU A 51 3.62 -7.12 2.36
CA LEU A 51 3.02 -5.84 1.99
C LEU A 51 2.63 -5.05 3.24
N ALA A 52 3.32 -3.93 3.42
CA ALA A 52 3.03 -2.93 4.43
C ALA A 52 3.16 -1.54 3.80
N PHE A 53 2.30 -0.64 4.25
CA PHE A 53 2.23 0.73 3.77
C PHE A 53 2.37 1.68 4.95
N ASP A 54 2.82 2.90 4.65
CA ASP A 54 2.80 4.02 5.59
C ASP A 54 2.03 5.19 4.98
N VAL A 55 1.66 6.12 5.86
CA VAL A 55 0.82 7.28 5.53
C VAL A 55 1.46 8.14 4.45
N ASP A 56 2.78 8.29 4.46
CA ASP A 56 3.50 9.14 3.52
C ASP A 56 3.45 8.56 2.10
N PHE A 57 3.74 7.26 1.95
CA PHE A 57 3.66 6.58 0.67
C PHE A 57 2.24 6.62 0.08
N GLU A 58 1.22 6.36 0.91
CA GLU A 58 -0.18 6.41 0.47
C GLU A 58 -0.60 7.84 0.08
N ASN A 59 -0.19 8.87 0.83
CA ASN A 59 -0.50 10.26 0.51
C ASN A 59 0.11 10.70 -0.84
N VAL A 60 1.35 10.29 -1.13
CA VAL A 60 2.00 10.57 -2.43
C VAL A 60 1.19 9.96 -3.57
N GLY A 61 0.83 8.67 -3.45
CA GLY A 61 0.02 7.99 -4.45
C GLY A 61 -1.31 8.70 -4.67
N MET A 62 -2.04 9.03 -3.60
CA MET A 62 -3.31 9.75 -3.69
C MET A 62 -3.20 11.15 -4.30
N GLY A 63 -2.07 11.84 -4.07
CA GLY A 63 -1.77 13.12 -4.71
C GLY A 63 -1.77 13.02 -6.23
N TYR A 64 -1.18 11.96 -6.80
CA TYR A 64 -1.18 11.73 -8.24
C TYR A 64 -2.60 11.55 -8.81
N LEU A 65 -3.49 10.89 -8.07
CA LEU A 65 -4.87 10.68 -8.52
C LEU A 65 -5.67 11.99 -8.48
N ILE A 66 -5.61 12.71 -7.35
CA ILE A 66 -6.51 13.84 -7.08
C ILE A 66 -5.98 15.14 -7.69
N ASN A 67 -4.68 15.41 -7.56
CA ASN A 67 -4.09 16.67 -8.00
C ASN A 67 -3.61 16.60 -9.46
N ASP A 68 -3.01 15.47 -9.85
CA ASP A 68 -2.43 15.30 -11.19
C ASP A 68 -3.39 14.61 -12.18
N GLY A 69 -4.53 14.10 -11.70
CA GLY A 69 -5.54 13.43 -12.53
C GLY A 69 -5.06 12.10 -13.15
N MET A 70 -4.04 11.46 -12.59
CA MET A 70 -3.48 10.21 -13.10
C MET A 70 -4.44 9.04 -12.89
N LYS A 71 -4.35 8.04 -13.78
CA LYS A 71 -5.01 6.75 -13.56
C LYS A 71 -4.37 6.02 -12.38
N PRO A 72 -5.13 5.24 -11.59
CA PRO A 72 -4.61 4.54 -10.41
C PRO A 72 -3.37 3.67 -10.70
N GLU A 73 -3.35 2.96 -11.82
CA GLU A 73 -2.25 2.08 -12.21
C GLU A 73 -0.98 2.86 -12.55
N GLU A 74 -1.13 3.99 -13.26
CA GLU A 74 -0.02 4.89 -13.61
C GLU A 74 0.56 5.57 -12.36
N ALA A 75 -0.32 6.03 -11.46
CA ALA A 75 0.07 6.61 -10.18
C ALA A 75 0.80 5.59 -9.29
N GLY A 76 0.28 4.37 -9.18
CA GLY A 76 0.91 3.29 -8.42
C GLY A 76 2.28 2.92 -8.98
N LEU A 77 2.39 2.80 -10.31
CA LEU A 77 3.67 2.55 -10.97
C LEU A 77 4.68 3.66 -10.70
N LYS A 78 4.27 4.93 -10.81
CA LYS A 78 5.11 6.09 -10.50
C LYS A 78 5.55 6.10 -9.03
N ALA A 79 4.63 5.88 -8.10
CA ALA A 79 4.93 5.84 -6.66
C ALA A 79 5.93 4.74 -6.31
N ILE A 80 5.75 3.53 -6.83
CA ILE A 80 6.67 2.40 -6.62
C ILE A 80 8.04 2.68 -7.28
N THR A 81 8.06 3.25 -8.48
CA THR A 81 9.31 3.59 -9.20
C THR A 81 10.15 4.62 -8.45
N LEU A 82 9.51 5.53 -7.72
CA LEU A 82 10.20 6.51 -6.86
C LEU A 82 10.59 5.95 -5.49
N ASN A 83 10.07 4.78 -5.10
CA ASN A 83 10.32 4.12 -3.81
C ASN A 83 10.69 2.64 -4.03
N LYS A 84 11.66 2.38 -4.93
CA LYS A 84 12.03 1.02 -5.35
C LYS A 84 12.61 0.17 -4.21
N ASP A 85 13.14 0.80 -3.17
CA ASP A 85 13.66 0.15 -1.96
C ASP A 85 12.58 -0.66 -1.22
N ARG A 86 11.31 -0.22 -1.27
CA ARG A 86 10.19 -0.98 -0.68
C ARG A 86 10.01 -2.36 -1.30
N LEU A 87 10.40 -2.52 -2.56
CA LEU A 87 10.31 -3.80 -3.27
C LEU A 87 11.19 -4.87 -2.63
N ASP A 88 12.31 -4.49 -2.01
CA ASP A 88 13.20 -5.44 -1.34
C ASP A 88 12.48 -6.14 -0.18
N ALA A 89 11.71 -5.38 0.62
CA ALA A 89 10.89 -5.93 1.69
C ALA A 89 9.65 -6.66 1.14
N TRP A 90 8.90 -6.04 0.24
CA TRP A 90 7.65 -6.62 -0.29
C TRP A 90 7.87 -7.93 -1.05
N LEU A 91 8.98 -8.06 -1.79
CA LEU A 91 9.30 -9.22 -2.61
C LEU A 91 10.26 -10.21 -1.93
N ALA A 92 10.58 -10.02 -0.66
CA ALA A 92 11.40 -10.96 0.11
C ALA A 92 10.76 -12.36 0.12
N GLY A 93 11.45 -13.34 -0.49
CA GLY A 93 10.97 -14.72 -0.59
C GLY A 93 9.82 -14.92 -1.60
N VAL A 94 9.51 -13.92 -2.43
CA VAL A 94 8.49 -14.02 -3.49
C VAL A 94 9.16 -14.40 -4.82
N THR A 95 8.56 -15.33 -5.55
CA THR A 95 9.01 -15.76 -6.89
C THR A 95 8.08 -15.27 -7.99
N ASN A 96 8.57 -15.27 -9.23
CA ASN A 96 7.73 -15.17 -10.42
C ASN A 96 7.03 -16.52 -10.72
N PHE A 97 6.25 -16.57 -11.80
CA PHE A 97 5.52 -17.79 -12.21
C PHE A 97 6.42 -18.97 -12.60
N GLU A 98 7.67 -18.70 -12.97
CA GLU A 98 8.68 -19.73 -13.30
C GLU A 98 9.48 -20.19 -12.06
N GLY A 99 9.18 -19.65 -10.88
CA GLY A 99 9.91 -19.94 -9.64
C GLY A 99 11.24 -19.18 -9.47
N LYS A 100 11.55 -18.23 -10.35
CA LYS A 100 12.74 -17.37 -10.23
C LYS A 100 12.49 -16.22 -9.24
N PRO A 101 13.55 -15.60 -8.65
CA PRO A 101 13.38 -14.49 -7.71
C PRO A 101 12.53 -13.34 -8.27
N GLY A 102 11.45 -13.01 -7.58
CA GLY A 102 10.48 -12.00 -8.03
C GLY A 102 11.07 -10.58 -8.06
N LEU A 103 11.91 -10.25 -7.09
CA LEU A 103 12.57 -8.94 -7.00
C LEU A 103 13.40 -8.62 -8.26
N ALA A 104 14.17 -9.59 -8.76
CA ALA A 104 14.99 -9.41 -9.96
C ALA A 104 14.10 -9.13 -11.18
N ALA A 105 13.03 -9.91 -11.36
CA ALA A 105 12.10 -9.74 -12.47
C ALA A 105 11.37 -8.38 -12.43
N VAL A 106 11.00 -7.90 -11.24
CA VAL A 106 10.35 -6.59 -11.09
C VAL A 106 11.33 -5.45 -11.36
N LYS A 107 12.56 -5.52 -10.82
CA LYS A 107 13.59 -4.50 -11.07
C LYS A 107 13.94 -4.39 -12.56
N GLU A 108 14.08 -5.51 -13.25
CA GLU A 108 14.29 -5.51 -14.71
C GLU A 108 13.17 -4.76 -15.45
N LYS A 109 11.92 -4.91 -15.02
CA LYS A 109 10.76 -4.26 -15.65
C LYS A 109 10.65 -2.77 -15.32
N LEU A 110 11.07 -2.35 -14.13
CA LEU A 110 10.99 -0.97 -13.65
C LEU A 110 12.22 -0.11 -14.00
N GLY A 111 13.26 -0.72 -14.59
CA GLY A 111 14.57 -0.09 -14.80
C GLY A 111 15.18 0.42 -13.50
#